data_AF-A0AAV4ISI3-F1
#
_entry.id   AF-A0AAV4ISI3-F1
#
_cell.length_a   1.000
_cell.length_b   1.000
_cell.length_c   1.000
_cell.angle_alpha   90.00
_cell.angle_beta   90.00
_cell.angle_gamma   90.00
#
_symmetry.space_group_name_H-M   'P 1'
#
loop_
_entity.id
_entity.type
_entity.pdbx_description
1 polymer ?
#
loop_
_entity_poly.entity_id
_entity_poly.type
_entity_poly.pdbx_seq_one_letter_code
_entity_poly.pdbx_strand_id
1 'polypeptide(L)'
;MASTKDVRFKQYAVIEFLSVEDRPPKEIHQRLKMVYREACVDYSTVCRWVSTLKGGDPTESILRDQKHSGRPLSASNAANQKAVDKMILGNRCIKQKDIAKELKISKERVQHIITDILDHAILHHDNARPHTSRQTEEALHN
;
A
#
# COMPACT_ATOMS: atom_id res chain seq x y z
N MET A 1 -14.97 -26.49 -14.25
CA MET A 1 -15.99 -25.40 -14.20
C MET A 1 -15.25 -24.09 -14.00
N ALA A 2 -15.46 -23.08 -14.85
CA ALA A 2 -14.74 -21.81 -14.76
C ALA A 2 -15.04 -21.11 -13.43
N SER A 3 -14.03 -20.50 -12.81
CA SER A 3 -14.18 -19.78 -11.53
C SER A 3 -15.17 -18.63 -11.71
N THR A 4 -16.04 -18.38 -10.74
CA THR A 4 -17.05 -17.30 -10.80
C THR A 4 -16.42 -15.92 -10.99
N LYS A 5 -15.16 -15.75 -10.55
CA LYS A 5 -14.34 -14.56 -10.80
C LYS A 5 -14.01 -14.38 -12.29
N ASP A 6 -13.77 -15.46 -13.02
CA ASP A 6 -13.46 -15.44 -14.46
C ASP A 6 -14.67 -14.98 -15.27
N VAL A 7 -15.89 -15.34 -14.85
CA VAL A 7 -17.13 -14.97 -15.55
C VAL A 7 -17.40 -13.47 -15.44
N ARG A 8 -17.19 -12.88 -14.26
CA ARG A 8 -17.33 -11.42 -14.09
C ARG A 8 -16.28 -10.65 -14.86
N PHE A 9 -15.02 -11.10 -14.82
CA PHE A 9 -13.93 -10.48 -15.56
C PHE A 9 -14.24 -10.44 -17.07
N LYS A 10 -14.70 -11.55 -17.65
CA LYS A 10 -15.10 -11.63 -19.07
C LYS A 10 -16.24 -10.67 -19.42
N GLN A 11 -17.23 -10.52 -18.55
CA GLN A 11 -18.33 -9.57 -18.78
C GLN A 11 -17.86 -8.12 -18.75
N TYR A 12 -16.97 -7.76 -17.83
CA TYR A 12 -16.43 -6.40 -17.77
C TYR A 12 -15.55 -6.06 -18.98
N ALA A 13 -14.78 -7.02 -19.49
CA ALA A 13 -14.03 -6.83 -20.74
C ALA A 13 -14.95 -6.56 -21.94
N VAL A 14 -16.11 -7.23 -22.01
CA VAL A 14 -17.11 -6.96 -23.05
C VAL A 14 -17.76 -5.58 -22.87
N ILE A 15 -18.02 -5.15 -21.63
CA ILE A 15 -18.54 -3.80 -21.35
C ILE A 15 -17.54 -2.74 -21.78
N GLU A 16 -16.26 -2.93 -21.45
CA GLU A 16 -15.17 -2.02 -21.82
C GLU A 16 -15.09 -1.89 -23.34
N PHE A 17 -15.02 -3.01 -24.05
CA PHE A 17 -14.99 -3.05 -25.52
C PHE A 17 -16.18 -2.31 -26.15
N LEU A 18 -17.42 -2.65 -25.74
CA LEU A 18 -18.62 -2.05 -26.31
C LEU A 18 -18.81 -0.58 -25.91
N SER A 19 -18.26 -0.17 -24.77
CA SER A 19 -18.26 1.23 -24.34
C SER A 19 -17.33 2.08 -25.20
N VAL A 20 -16.19 1.53 -25.65
CA VAL A 20 -15.28 2.19 -26.60
C VAL A 20 -15.92 2.30 -27.98
N GLU A 21 -16.74 1.32 -28.39
CA GLU A 21 -17.59 1.42 -29.59
C GLU A 21 -18.77 2.41 -29.46
N ASP A 22 -18.87 3.15 -28.35
CA ASP A 22 -19.94 4.08 -27.99
C ASP A 22 -21.36 3.49 -28.08
N ARG A 23 -21.50 2.20 -27.78
CA ARG A 23 -22.82 1.54 -27.69
C ARG A 23 -23.59 2.04 -26.47
N PRO A 24 -24.91 2.25 -26.56
CA PRO A 24 -25.71 2.67 -25.42
C PRO A 24 -25.74 1.57 -24.34
N PRO A 25 -25.68 1.91 -23.04
CA PRO A 25 -25.67 0.92 -21.93
C PRO A 25 -26.80 -0.11 -21.99
N LYS A 26 -27.97 0.30 -22.50
CA LYS A 26 -29.14 -0.57 -22.67
C LYS A 26 -28.87 -1.71 -23.66
N GLU A 27 -28.23 -1.41 -24.78
CA GLU A 27 -27.85 -2.40 -25.80
C GLU A 27 -26.77 -3.34 -25.26
N ILE A 28 -25.80 -2.80 -24.54
CA ILE A 28 -24.73 -3.58 -23.88
C ILE A 28 -25.34 -4.60 -22.91
N HIS A 29 -26.23 -4.16 -22.01
CA HIS A 29 -26.87 -5.06 -21.05
C HIS A 29 -27.75 -6.12 -21.72
N GLN A 30 -28.49 -5.78 -22.78
CA GLN A 30 -29.26 -6.76 -23.54
C GLN A 30 -28.37 -7.84 -24.16
N ARG A 31 -27.25 -7.45 -24.77
CA ARG A 31 -26.26 -8.39 -25.34
C ARG A 31 -25.66 -9.30 -24.27
N LEU A 32 -25.27 -8.75 -23.13
CA LEU A 32 -24.75 -9.53 -22.00
C LEU A 32 -25.81 -10.50 -21.46
N LYS A 33 -27.05 -10.07 -21.31
CA LYS A 33 -28.15 -10.89 -20.78
C LYS A 33 -28.48 -12.07 -21.69
N MET A 34 -28.37 -11.91 -23.02
CA MET A 34 -28.56 -13.00 -23.96
C MET A 34 -27.50 -14.10 -23.82
N VAL A 35 -26.24 -13.73 -23.55
CA VAL A 35 -25.11 -14.67 -23.46
C VAL A 35 -24.99 -15.28 -22.05
N TYR A 36 -25.01 -14.44 -21.02
CA TYR A 36 -24.73 -14.84 -19.63
C TYR A 36 -25.97 -15.17 -18.81
N ARG A 37 -27.18 -14.85 -19.30
CA ARG A 37 -28.47 -15.17 -18.67
C ARG A 37 -28.52 -14.74 -17.19
N GLU A 38 -28.67 -15.68 -16.27
CA GLU A 38 -28.74 -15.44 -14.82
C GLU A 38 -27.41 -14.97 -14.22
N ALA A 39 -26.29 -15.29 -14.86
CA ALA A 39 -24.97 -14.84 -14.45
C ALA A 39 -24.63 -13.43 -14.96
N CYS A 40 -25.54 -12.76 -15.67
CA CYS A 40 -25.33 -11.44 -16.23
C CYS A 40 -25.20 -10.37 -15.13
N VAL A 41 -24.27 -9.44 -15.30
CA VAL A 41 -24.18 -8.25 -14.44
C VAL A 41 -25.42 -7.38 -14.58
N ASP A 42 -25.80 -6.74 -13.46
CA ASP A 42 -26.96 -5.88 -13.40
C ASP A 42 -26.83 -4.63 -14.29
N TYR A 43 -27.96 -4.12 -14.76
CA TYR A 43 -28.01 -2.93 -15.61
C TYR A 43 -27.36 -1.71 -14.95
N SER A 44 -27.57 -1.51 -13.63
CA SER A 44 -26.95 -0.41 -12.90
C SER A 44 -25.42 -0.49 -12.89
N THR A 45 -24.87 -1.72 -12.86
CA THR A 45 -23.43 -1.96 -12.94
C THR A 45 -22.90 -1.58 -14.33
N VAL A 46 -23.61 -1.97 -15.40
CA VAL A 46 -23.24 -1.59 -16.78
C VAL A 46 -23.23 -0.06 -16.93
N CYS A 47 -24.28 0.63 -16.47
CA CYS A 47 -24.34 2.09 -16.53
C CYS A 47 -23.19 2.76 -15.79
N ARG A 48 -22.89 2.31 -14.56
CA ARG A 48 -21.76 2.85 -13.79
C ARG A 48 -20.44 2.70 -14.52
N TRP A 49 -20.18 1.52 -15.09
CA TRP A 49 -18.95 1.23 -15.83
C TRP A 49 -18.81 2.04 -17.11
N VAL A 50 -19.87 2.16 -17.91
CA VAL A 50 -19.86 2.99 -19.12
C VAL A 50 -19.59 4.46 -18.75
N SER A 51 -20.21 4.97 -17.69
CA SER A 51 -19.95 6.34 -17.22
C SER A 51 -18.51 6.55 -16.75
N THR A 52 -17.92 5.58 -16.03
CA THR A 52 -16.51 5.69 -15.60
C THR A 52 -15.54 5.63 -16.77
N LEU A 53 -15.83 4.82 -17.79
CA LEU A 53 -15.00 4.70 -18.99
C LEU A 53 -15.06 5.95 -19.86
N LYS A 54 -16.23 6.60 -19.98
CA LYS A 54 -16.37 7.87 -20.73
C LYS A 54 -15.55 9.02 -20.13
N GLY A 55 -15.20 8.95 -18.85
CA GLY A 55 -14.37 9.95 -18.17
C GLY A 55 -12.88 9.60 -18.07
N GLY A 56 -12.45 8.42 -18.55
CA GLY A 56 -11.08 7.92 -18.45
C GLY A 56 -10.38 7.77 -19.81
N ASP A 57 -9.07 7.56 -19.78
CA ASP A 57 -8.29 7.18 -20.97
C ASP A 57 -8.65 5.73 -21.38
N PRO A 58 -9.06 5.47 -22.63
CA PRO A 58 -9.38 4.12 -23.11
C PRO A 58 -8.20 3.13 -23.07
N THR A 59 -6.97 3.62 -22.88
CA THR A 59 -5.74 2.81 -22.78
C THR A 59 -5.52 2.27 -21.36
N GLU A 60 -6.10 2.91 -20.35
CA GLU A 60 -6.00 2.50 -18.95
C GLU A 60 -7.08 1.47 -18.63
N SER A 61 -6.74 0.19 -18.73
CA SER A 61 -7.69 -0.88 -18.45
C SER A 61 -8.12 -0.87 -16.98
N ILE A 62 -9.37 -0.47 -16.74
CA ILE A 62 -10.02 -0.44 -15.42
C ILE A 62 -10.22 -1.88 -14.88
N LEU A 63 -10.00 -2.91 -15.72
CA LEU A 63 -10.11 -4.31 -15.31
C LEU A 63 -8.99 -4.77 -14.39
N ARG A 64 -7.85 -4.07 -14.36
CA ARG A 64 -6.79 -4.37 -13.42
C ARG A 64 -7.06 -3.63 -12.12
N ASP A 65 -6.84 -4.30 -11.00
CA ASP A 65 -6.92 -3.69 -9.69
C ASP A 65 -6.04 -2.43 -9.67
N GLN A 66 -6.68 -1.26 -9.66
CA GLN A 66 -5.97 -0.01 -9.45
C GLN A 66 -5.32 -0.09 -8.07
N LYS A 67 -4.12 0.47 -7.92
CA LYS A 67 -3.48 0.58 -6.61
C LYS A 67 -4.41 1.38 -5.71
N HIS A 68 -5.15 0.69 -4.84
CA HIS A 68 -5.97 1.35 -3.84
C HIS A 68 -5.05 2.23 -2.99
N SER A 69 -5.38 3.51 -2.88
CA SER A 69 -4.82 4.34 -1.83
C SER A 69 -5.23 3.71 -0.50
N GLY A 70 -4.31 2.99 0.15
CA GLY A 70 -4.54 2.46 1.48
C GLY A 70 -4.89 3.59 2.45
N ARG A 71 -5.35 3.23 3.66
CA ARG A 71 -5.56 4.21 4.72
C ARG A 71 -4.30 5.07 4.87
N PRO A 72 -4.38 6.41 4.84
CA PRO A 72 -3.21 7.24 5.06
C PRO A 72 -2.64 6.87 6.42
N LEU A 73 -1.38 6.46 6.42
CA LEU A 73 -0.71 6.02 7.63
C LEU A 73 -0.40 7.24 8.51
N SER A 74 -1.38 7.69 9.30
CA SER A 74 -1.35 8.92 10.11
C SER A 74 -0.11 9.11 11.00
N ALA A 75 0.64 8.05 11.31
CA ALA A 75 1.85 8.13 12.12
C ALA A 75 3.15 8.39 11.34
N SER A 76 3.16 8.30 10.00
CA SER A 76 4.33 8.65 9.16
C SER A 76 4.16 10.04 8.54
N ASN A 77 3.87 11.04 9.38
CA ASN A 77 3.81 12.42 8.92
C ASN A 77 5.21 12.87 8.49
N ALA A 78 5.32 13.76 7.48
CA ALA A 78 6.61 14.24 6.98
C ALA A 78 7.47 14.88 8.09
N ALA A 79 6.81 15.48 9.09
CA ALA A 79 7.46 16.00 10.30
C ALA A 79 8.18 14.91 11.10
N ASN A 80 7.55 13.75 11.30
CA ASN A 80 8.15 12.62 12.02
C ASN A 80 9.31 12.03 11.23
N GLN A 81 9.18 11.90 9.90
CA GLN A 81 10.25 11.42 9.03
C GLN A 81 11.50 12.31 9.15
N LYS A 82 11.33 13.63 9.04
CA LYS A 82 12.42 14.61 9.16
C LYS A 82 13.05 14.62 10.56
N ALA A 83 12.23 14.43 11.60
CA ALA A 83 12.73 14.37 12.96
C ALA A 83 13.57 13.10 13.20
N VAL A 84 13.11 11.93 12.71
CA VAL A 84 13.90 10.68 12.73
C VAL A 84 15.22 10.88 11.99
N ASP A 85 15.19 11.39 10.76
CA ASP A 85 16.40 11.60 9.94
C ASP A 85 17.42 12.51 10.64
N LYS A 86 16.95 13.62 11.24
CA LYS A 86 17.80 14.51 12.04
C LYS A 86 18.44 13.81 13.24
N MET A 87 17.70 12.97 13.94
CA MET A 87 18.22 12.22 15.10
C MET A 87 19.29 11.21 14.69
N ILE A 88 19.12 10.54 13.54
CA ILE A 88 20.08 9.57 13.00
C ILE A 88 21.36 10.27 12.53
N LEU A 89 21.22 11.39 11.81
CA LEU A 89 22.36 12.20 11.37
C LEU A 89 23.14 12.80 12.54
N GLY A 90 22.47 13.17 13.62
CA GLY A 90 23.09 13.69 14.84
C GLY A 90 23.79 12.62 15.68
N ASN A 91 23.25 11.40 15.73
CA ASN A 91 23.86 10.27 16.42
C ASN A 91 23.55 8.96 15.69
N ARG A 92 24.53 8.42 14.95
CA ARG A 92 24.35 7.17 14.18
C ARG A 92 24.16 5.92 15.05
N CYS A 93 24.49 5.98 16.34
CA CYS A 93 24.34 4.87 17.29
C CYS A 93 23.06 4.98 18.13
N ILE A 94 22.07 5.76 17.68
CA ILE A 94 20.82 5.96 18.43
C ILE A 94 19.92 4.72 18.38
N LYS A 95 19.33 4.35 19.53
CA LYS A 95 18.44 3.19 19.63
C LYS A 95 17.04 3.54 19.18
N GLN A 96 16.37 2.62 18.48
CA GLN A 96 14.98 2.79 18.03
C GLN A 96 14.01 3.11 19.19
N LYS A 97 14.26 2.54 20.38
CA LYS A 97 13.45 2.78 21.59
C LYS A 97 13.54 4.23 22.07
N ASP A 98 14.67 4.88 21.86
CA ASP A 98 14.90 6.25 22.32
C ASP A 98 14.26 7.24 21.35
N ILE A 99 14.35 6.97 20.04
CA ILE A 99 13.57 7.68 19.00
C ILE A 99 12.06 7.55 19.25
N ALA A 100 11.58 6.34 19.56
CA ALA A 100 10.17 6.09 19.81
C ALA A 100 9.62 6.89 21.01
N LYS A 101 10.42 6.99 22.09
CA LYS A 101 10.08 7.78 23.27
C LYS A 101 10.05 9.27 22.95
N GLU A 102 11.06 9.78 22.25
CA GLU A 102 11.18 11.21 21.90
C GLU A 102 10.03 11.67 21.01
N LEU A 103 9.73 10.89 19.96
CA LEU A 103 8.70 11.22 18.98
C LEU A 103 7.29 10.75 19.39
N LYS A 104 7.15 10.09 20.55
CA LYS A 104 5.89 9.51 21.06
C LYS A 104 5.16 8.64 20.02
N ILE A 105 5.92 7.89 19.24
CA ILE A 105 5.42 6.94 18.23
C ILE A 105 5.81 5.52 18.60
N SER A 106 5.09 4.53 18.07
CA SER A 106 5.44 3.13 18.36
C SER A 106 6.78 2.75 17.71
N LYS A 107 7.50 1.81 18.35
CA LYS A 107 8.78 1.29 17.87
C LYS A 107 8.68 0.73 16.45
N GLU A 108 7.57 0.07 16.13
CA GLU A 108 7.30 -0.47 14.79
C GLU A 108 7.23 0.64 13.72
N ARG A 109 6.69 1.80 14.08
CA ARG A 109 6.63 2.96 13.16
C ARG A 109 8.00 3.57 12.94
N VAL A 110 8.82 3.66 14.00
CA VAL A 110 10.22 4.07 13.90
C VAL A 110 10.98 3.13 12.96
N GLN A 111 10.83 1.82 13.14
CA GLN A 111 11.44 0.81 12.27
C GLN A 111 11.05 1.04 10.81
N HIS A 112 9.75 1.14 10.53
CA HIS A 112 9.24 1.35 9.17
C HIS A 112 9.77 2.65 8.53
N ILE A 113 9.87 3.74 9.30
CA ILE A 113 10.45 5.00 8.79
C ILE A 113 11.94 4.82 8.46
N ILE A 114 12.69 4.12 9.32
CA ILE A 114 14.12 3.89 9.14
C ILE A 114 14.39 3.01 7.91
N THR A 115 13.71 1.87 7.80
CA THR A 115 13.98 0.88 6.73
C THR A 115 13.28 1.19 5.42
N ASP A 116 12.01 1.55 5.46
CA ASP A 116 11.18 1.58 4.25
C ASP A 116 11.12 2.99 3.63
N ILE A 117 11.45 4.03 4.40
CA ILE A 117 11.34 5.43 3.95
C ILE A 117 12.71 6.10 3.80
N LEU A 118 13.57 5.98 4.82
CA LEU A 118 14.88 6.65 4.85
C LEU A 118 16.04 5.75 4.38
N ASP A 119 15.80 4.44 4.23
CA ASP A 119 16.80 3.42 3.87
C ASP A 119 18.07 3.48 4.76
N HIS A 120 17.90 3.83 6.03
CA HIS A 120 18.99 3.85 7.00
C HIS A 120 19.16 2.45 7.61
N ALA A 121 20.38 1.94 7.62
CA ALA A 121 20.71 0.69 8.30
C ALA A 121 21.05 0.96 9.78
N ILE A 122 20.02 1.06 10.64
CA ILE A 122 20.23 1.03 12.09
C ILE A 122 20.21 -0.42 12.54
N LEU A 123 21.35 -0.90 13.04
CA LEU A 123 21.46 -2.25 13.59
C LEU A 123 20.45 -2.42 14.72
N HIS A 124 19.59 -3.43 14.62
CA HIS A 124 18.69 -3.85 15.69
C HIS A 124 19.44 -4.29 16.97
N HIS A 125 20.75 -4.50 16.87
CA HIS A 125 21.57 -5.18 17.86
C HIS A 125 22.28 -4.22 18.82
N ASP A 126 21.48 -3.61 19.69
CA ASP A 126 21.94 -2.82 20.84
C ASP A 126 21.98 -3.62 22.15
N ASN A 127 22.17 -4.94 22.05
CA ASN A 127 22.34 -5.86 23.18
C ASN A 127 23.64 -6.67 23.07
N ALA A 128 24.67 -6.10 22.44
CA ALA A 128 26.02 -6.64 22.59
C ALA A 128 26.38 -6.56 24.08
N ARG A 129 26.59 -7.73 24.69
CA ARG A 129 27.05 -7.86 26.08
C ARG A 129 28.26 -6.94 26.27
N PRO A 130 28.37 -6.15 27.36
CA PRO A 130 29.62 -5.49 27.66
C PRO A 130 30.69 -6.58 27.73
N HIS A 131 31.66 -6.50 26.83
CA HIS A 131 32.78 -7.44 26.73
C HIS A 131 34.03 -6.86 27.39
N THR A 132 33.88 -5.74 28.11
CA THR A 132 34.86 -5.26 29.06
C THR A 132 35.06 -6.36 30.11
N SER A 133 36.28 -6.86 30.23
CA SER A 133 36.56 -7.84 31.28
C SER A 133 36.32 -7.19 32.63
N ARG A 134 35.75 -7.94 33.58
CA ARG A 134 35.51 -7.46 34.96
C ARG A 134 36.77 -6.89 35.59
N GLN A 135 37.92 -7.49 35.27
CA GLN A 135 39.25 -7.04 35.71
C GLN A 135 39.60 -5.63 35.22
N THR A 136 39.15 -5.26 34.00
CA THR A 136 39.40 -3.93 33.43
C THR A 136 38.48 -2.88 34.04
N GLU A 137 37.26 -3.24 34.45
CA GLU A 137 36.34 -2.34 35.15
C GLU A 137 36.81 -2.02 36.58
N GLU A 138 37.32 -3.03 37.29
CA GLU A 138 37.84 -2.91 38.66
C GLU A 138 39.12 -2.05 38.72
N ALA A 139 39.97 -2.11 37.69
CA ALA A 139 41.20 -1.30 37.61
C ALA A 139 40.97 0.20 37.37
N LEU A 140 39.79 0.59 36.89
CA LEU A 140 39.43 2.00 36.65
C LEU A 140 38.80 2.68 37.88
N HIS A 141 38.43 1.89 38.90
CA HIS A 141 37.80 2.37 40.14
C HIS A 141 38.75 2.41 41.36
N ASN A 142 40.04 2.09 41.17
CA ASN A 142 41.13 2.28 42.13
C ASN A 142 42.12 3.33 41.62
#